data_AF-M0CW70-F1
#
_entry.id   AF-M0CW70-F1
#
_cell.length_a   1.000
_cell.length_b   1.000
_cell.length_c   1.000
_cell.angle_alpha   90.00
_cell.angle_beta   90.00
_cell.angle_gamma   90.00
#
_symmetry.space_group_name_H-M   'P 1'
#
loop_
_entity.id
_entity.type
_entity.pdbx_description
1 polymer ?
#
loop_
_entity_poly.entity_id
_entity_poly.type
_entity_poly.pdbx_seq_one_letter_code
_entity_poly.pdbx_strand_id
1 'polypeptide(L)'
;MEFHDWDPVYAAILADMGFDRDGDERARDLLVDLVSDGTARGEDDLDRGAPASDAGADPSGSDGDREGPLAVADLDFDGETVAIVGAGPSLGDELDVVRGADSVVAASDAAAAVREAGLGVDCMVTDLDERSDVARELTVEGTPVAVHAHGDNRPALRERVPRLAVEWVLPTTQAAPAGPVVDTGGFTDGDRAAFLADHCGAAQLVFAGWDFDDPDVGPMKARKLVWAERLLRWLEIRRGERFAVLDGRREGIDESALPV
;
A
#
# COMPACT_ATOMS: atom_id res chain seq x y z
N MET A 1 -6.64 -10.73 -6.60
CA MET A 1 -5.72 -11.67 -7.30
C MET A 1 -5.32 -12.72 -6.28
N GLU A 2 -5.22 -13.99 -6.68
CA GLU A 2 -4.72 -15.05 -5.78
C GLU A 2 -3.21 -15.19 -5.89
N PHE A 3 -2.52 -15.62 -4.81
CA PHE A 3 -1.06 -15.74 -4.80
C PHE A 3 -0.51 -16.62 -5.94
N HIS A 4 -1.23 -17.66 -6.35
CA HIS A 4 -0.79 -18.54 -7.45
C HIS A 4 -0.75 -17.83 -8.82
N ASP A 5 -1.53 -16.78 -9.02
CA ASP A 5 -1.48 -15.92 -10.21
C ASP A 5 -0.27 -14.97 -10.15
N TRP A 6 0.08 -14.51 -8.94
CA TRP A 6 1.19 -13.60 -8.66
C TRP A 6 2.56 -14.29 -8.69
N ASP A 7 2.66 -15.51 -8.16
CA ASP A 7 3.93 -16.20 -7.91
C ASP A 7 4.86 -16.31 -9.15
N PRO A 8 4.37 -16.55 -10.38
CA PRO A 8 5.23 -16.54 -11.57
C PRO A 8 5.84 -15.17 -11.87
N VAL A 9 5.07 -14.09 -11.68
CA VAL A 9 5.54 -12.70 -11.89
C VAL A 9 6.53 -12.33 -10.80
N TYR A 10 6.22 -12.67 -9.55
CA TYR A 10 7.12 -12.51 -8.42
C TYR A 10 8.46 -13.23 -8.65
N ALA A 11 8.43 -14.49 -9.09
CA ALA A 11 9.65 -15.24 -9.41
C ALA A 11 10.48 -14.57 -10.52
N ALA A 12 9.84 -13.99 -11.53
CA ALA A 12 10.52 -13.24 -12.59
C ALA A 12 11.17 -11.95 -12.07
N ILE A 13 10.49 -11.22 -11.18
CA ILE A 13 11.05 -10.05 -10.48
C ILE A 13 12.29 -10.45 -9.67
N LEU A 14 12.19 -11.51 -8.86
CA LEU A 14 13.33 -12.00 -8.07
C LEU A 14 14.53 -12.34 -8.95
N ALA A 15 14.29 -13.06 -10.04
CA ALA A 15 15.32 -13.48 -10.98
C ALA A 15 16.00 -12.28 -11.69
N ASP A 16 15.21 -11.30 -12.14
CA ASP A 16 15.75 -10.09 -12.75
C ASP A 16 16.53 -9.25 -11.74
N MET A 17 15.93 -8.97 -10.59
CA MET A 17 16.51 -8.08 -9.58
C MET A 17 17.67 -8.72 -8.79
N GLY A 18 17.80 -10.05 -8.85
CA GLY A 18 18.77 -10.81 -8.06
C GLY A 18 18.41 -10.84 -6.57
N PHE A 19 17.11 -10.81 -6.26
CA PHE A 19 16.59 -10.80 -4.89
C PHE A 19 16.34 -12.20 -4.37
N ASP A 20 16.35 -12.34 -3.04
CA ASP A 20 16.22 -13.62 -2.34
C ASP A 20 14.83 -13.77 -1.73
N ARG A 21 14.10 -14.82 -2.13
CA ARG A 21 12.76 -15.12 -1.62
C ARG A 21 12.75 -15.32 -0.11
N ASP A 22 13.75 -16.02 0.44
CA ASP A 22 13.81 -16.26 1.88
C ASP A 22 13.97 -14.93 2.66
N GLY A 23 14.54 -13.90 2.02
CA GLY A 23 14.59 -12.54 2.55
C GLY A 23 13.20 -11.99 2.82
N ASP A 24 12.36 -12.01 1.79
CA ASP A 24 10.98 -11.53 1.85
C ASP A 24 10.14 -12.32 2.85
N GLU A 25 10.27 -13.66 2.86
CA GLU A 25 9.55 -14.52 3.79
C GLU A 25 9.92 -14.22 5.26
N ARG A 26 11.21 -14.01 5.55
CA ARG A 26 11.66 -13.60 6.89
C ARG A 26 11.14 -12.21 7.29
N ALA A 27 10.93 -11.31 6.32
CA ALA A 27 10.37 -10.00 6.58
C ALA A 27 8.86 -10.09 6.85
N ARG A 28 8.14 -10.89 6.07
CA ARG A 28 6.73 -11.22 6.29
C ARG A 28 6.52 -11.80 7.69
N ASP A 29 7.28 -12.83 8.06
CA ASP A 29 7.13 -13.50 9.36
C ASP A 29 7.41 -12.53 10.51
N LEU A 30 8.39 -11.64 10.35
CA LEU A 30 8.62 -10.56 11.30
C LEU A 30 7.42 -9.60 11.39
N LEU A 31 6.81 -9.24 10.26
CA LEU A 31 5.64 -8.37 10.26
C LEU A 31 4.45 -9.06 10.94
N VAL A 32 4.24 -10.37 10.72
CA VAL A 32 3.24 -11.19 11.45
C VAL A 32 3.43 -11.02 12.96
N ASP A 33 4.65 -11.24 13.46
CA ASP A 33 4.95 -11.15 14.88
C ASP A 33 4.66 -9.73 15.43
N LEU A 34 5.11 -8.70 14.71
CA LEU A 34 4.97 -7.30 15.15
C LEU A 34 3.51 -6.84 15.24
N VAL A 35 2.67 -7.19 14.26
CA VAL A 35 1.25 -6.81 14.29
C VAL A 35 0.43 -7.68 15.23
N SER A 36 0.90 -8.88 15.59
CA SER A 36 0.24 -9.76 16.57
C SER A 36 0.62 -9.40 18.01
N ASP A 37 1.84 -8.93 18.26
CA ASP A 37 2.28 -8.48 19.60
C ASP A 37 1.67 -7.12 19.97
N GLY A 38 1.39 -6.27 18.98
CA GLY A 38 0.73 -4.98 19.18
C GLY A 38 -0.67 -5.12 19.78
N THR A 39 -1.42 -6.14 19.37
CA THR A 39 -2.77 -6.42 19.88
C THR A 39 -2.74 -6.80 21.36
N ALA A 40 -1.76 -7.62 21.77
CA ALA A 40 -1.61 -8.08 23.15
C ALA A 40 -1.20 -6.97 24.13
N ARG A 41 -0.54 -5.89 23.67
CA ARG A 41 -0.15 -4.76 24.54
C ARG A 41 -1.29 -3.77 24.79
N GLY A 42 -2.32 -3.75 23.96
CA GLY A 42 -3.54 -2.95 24.21
C GLY A 42 -4.37 -3.48 25.37
N GLU A 43 -4.31 -4.77 25.65
CA GLU A 43 -5.07 -5.44 26.72
C GLU A 43 -4.55 -5.11 28.14
N ASP A 44 -3.25 -4.87 28.31
CA ASP A 44 -2.61 -4.69 29.62
C ASP A 44 -2.72 -3.25 30.19
N ASP A 45 -3.12 -2.25 29.40
CA ASP A 45 -3.17 -0.84 29.83
C ASP A 45 -4.56 -0.38 30.34
N LEU A 46 -5.56 -1.28 30.35
CA LEU A 46 -6.95 -0.96 30.75
C LEU A 46 -7.30 -1.24 32.23
N ASP A 47 -6.39 -1.74 33.06
CA ASP A 47 -6.66 -1.98 34.49
C ASP A 47 -6.13 -0.89 35.42
N ARG A 48 -6.61 0.36 35.29
CA ARG A 48 -6.60 1.36 36.40
C ARG A 48 -7.80 2.31 36.39
N GLY A 49 -8.92 1.82 36.95
CA GLY A 49 -9.76 2.59 37.89
C GLY A 49 -10.92 3.43 37.33
N ALA A 50 -12.15 2.95 37.57
CA ALA A 50 -13.42 3.70 37.45
C ALA A 50 -13.87 4.26 38.84
N PRO A 51 -14.91 5.13 39.00
CA PRO A 51 -16.25 4.97 38.37
C PRO A 51 -17.05 6.21 37.92
N ALA A 52 -17.89 5.94 36.90
CA ALA A 52 -19.30 6.32 36.63
C ALA A 52 -19.83 7.77 36.72
N SER A 53 -20.47 8.21 35.61
CA SER A 53 -21.80 8.85 35.63
C SER A 53 -22.55 8.71 34.29
N ASP A 54 -23.82 8.32 34.35
CA ASP A 54 -24.80 8.18 33.25
C ASP A 54 -25.08 9.48 32.47
N ALA A 55 -25.28 9.38 31.14
CA ALA A 55 -26.57 9.67 30.46
C ALA A 55 -26.43 9.81 28.93
N GLY A 56 -27.36 9.18 28.18
CA GLY A 56 -27.79 9.65 26.85
C GLY A 56 -27.42 8.74 25.68
N ALA A 57 -28.40 8.02 25.14
CA ALA A 57 -28.28 7.19 23.94
C ALA A 57 -28.49 8.00 22.65
N ASP A 58 -27.74 7.66 21.60
CA ASP A 58 -28.19 7.66 20.21
C ASP A 58 -27.39 6.57 19.43
N PRO A 59 -27.98 5.80 18.49
CA PRO A 59 -27.32 4.65 17.88
C PRO A 59 -26.80 4.99 16.47
N SER A 60 -25.49 5.07 16.30
CA SER A 60 -24.86 5.05 14.98
C SER A 60 -23.50 4.37 15.05
N GLY A 61 -23.38 3.25 14.32
CA GLY A 61 -22.09 2.63 13.97
C GLY A 61 -21.41 1.89 15.11
N SER A 62 -21.35 0.57 15.02
CA SER A 62 -20.51 -0.24 15.90
C SER A 62 -19.03 0.00 15.58
N ASP A 63 -18.44 1.04 16.15
CA ASP A 63 -17.00 1.01 16.45
C ASP A 63 -16.82 0.10 17.67
N GLY A 64 -16.89 -1.20 17.40
CA GLY A 64 -16.36 -2.18 18.33
C GLY A 64 -14.84 -2.05 18.30
N ASP A 65 -14.23 -1.93 19.47
CA ASP A 65 -12.78 -1.90 19.68
C ASP A 65 -12.10 -2.94 18.77
N ARG A 66 -11.54 -2.50 17.64
CA ARG A 66 -10.85 -3.36 16.68
C ARG A 66 -9.52 -3.73 17.32
N GLU A 67 -9.42 -4.95 17.84
CA GLU A 67 -8.22 -5.39 18.56
C GLU A 67 -7.05 -5.79 17.65
N GLY A 68 -7.21 -5.86 16.32
CA GLY A 68 -6.20 -6.38 15.39
C GLY A 68 -6.02 -5.59 14.10
N PRO A 69 -4.99 -5.91 13.29
CA PRO A 69 -4.71 -5.23 12.04
C PRO A 69 -5.87 -5.35 11.05
N LEU A 70 -5.93 -4.40 10.10
CA LEU A 70 -6.89 -4.40 9.02
C LEU A 70 -6.71 -5.65 8.13
N ALA A 71 -7.84 -6.18 7.66
CA ALA A 71 -7.90 -7.07 6.52
C ALA A 71 -8.22 -6.26 5.25
N VAL A 72 -8.02 -6.85 4.07
CA VAL A 72 -8.35 -6.19 2.80
C VAL A 72 -9.84 -5.80 2.73
N ALA A 73 -10.72 -6.58 3.35
CA ALA A 73 -12.16 -6.31 3.40
C ALA A 73 -12.54 -5.09 4.27
N ASP A 74 -11.61 -4.54 5.05
CA ASP A 74 -11.82 -3.29 5.79
C ASP A 74 -11.58 -2.04 4.92
N LEU A 75 -11.07 -2.22 3.70
CA LEU A 75 -10.95 -1.18 2.68
C LEU A 75 -12.04 -1.38 1.62
N ASP A 76 -12.73 -0.30 1.26
CA ASP A 76 -13.81 -0.31 0.29
C ASP A 76 -13.63 0.86 -0.69
N PHE A 77 -13.39 0.54 -1.95
CA PHE A 77 -13.34 1.48 -3.06
C PHE A 77 -14.35 1.07 -4.15
N ASP A 78 -15.38 0.27 -3.80
CA ASP A 78 -16.33 -0.29 -4.77
C ASP A 78 -17.05 0.82 -5.56
N GLY A 79 -16.89 0.77 -6.89
CA GLY A 79 -17.52 1.74 -7.78
C GLY A 79 -16.82 3.09 -7.88
N GLU A 80 -15.72 3.32 -7.16
CA GLU A 80 -15.04 4.61 -7.08
C GLU A 80 -14.01 4.85 -8.18
N THR A 81 -13.74 6.13 -8.47
CA THR A 81 -12.54 6.58 -9.18
C THR A 81 -11.43 6.82 -8.17
N VAL A 82 -10.39 6.00 -8.21
CA VAL A 82 -9.29 6.05 -7.23
C VAL A 82 -8.04 6.67 -7.85
N ALA A 83 -7.50 7.71 -7.21
CA ALA A 83 -6.20 8.27 -7.55
C ALA A 83 -5.07 7.44 -6.93
N ILE A 84 -4.23 6.85 -7.77
CA ILE A 84 -3.00 6.16 -7.38
C ILE A 84 -1.84 7.15 -7.47
N VAL A 85 -1.38 7.62 -6.31
CA VAL A 85 -0.46 8.76 -6.23
C VAL A 85 0.97 8.29 -5.95
N GLY A 86 1.86 8.51 -6.91
CA GLY A 86 3.30 8.30 -6.78
C GLY A 86 4.03 9.57 -6.33
N ALA A 87 5.27 9.40 -5.85
CA ALA A 87 6.12 10.50 -5.40
C ALA A 87 7.04 11.05 -6.51
N GLY A 88 6.62 10.95 -7.77
CA GLY A 88 7.36 11.47 -8.91
C GLY A 88 7.40 13.00 -8.94
N PRO A 89 8.42 13.63 -9.54
CA PRO A 89 8.54 15.08 -9.65
C PRO A 89 7.33 15.76 -10.30
N SER A 90 6.54 15.07 -11.13
CA SER A 90 5.34 15.65 -11.76
C SER A 90 4.17 15.88 -10.79
N LEU A 91 4.19 15.29 -9.58
CA LEU A 91 3.06 15.30 -8.66
C LEU A 91 2.51 16.70 -8.38
N GLY A 92 3.39 17.69 -8.20
CA GLY A 92 2.99 19.07 -7.91
C GLY A 92 2.11 19.70 -8.99
N ASP A 93 2.33 19.33 -10.26
CA ASP A 93 1.57 19.81 -11.41
C ASP A 93 0.29 18.98 -11.68
N GLU A 94 0.17 17.81 -11.03
CA GLU A 94 -0.90 16.83 -11.26
C GLU A 94 -1.90 16.74 -10.10
N LEU A 95 -1.84 17.64 -9.13
CA LEU A 95 -2.77 17.69 -7.98
C LEU A 95 -4.24 17.87 -8.38
N ASP A 96 -4.53 18.35 -9.58
CA ASP A 96 -5.89 18.40 -10.14
C ASP A 96 -6.48 17.00 -10.36
N VAL A 97 -5.64 16.01 -10.71
CA VAL A 97 -6.05 14.60 -10.84
C VAL A 97 -6.44 14.04 -9.49
N VAL A 98 -5.62 14.30 -8.46
CA VAL A 98 -5.88 13.88 -7.07
C VAL A 98 -7.19 14.49 -6.55
N ARG A 99 -7.41 15.79 -6.81
CA ARG A 99 -8.65 16.50 -6.42
C ARG A 99 -9.91 16.02 -7.13
N GLY A 100 -9.77 15.39 -8.30
CA GLY A 100 -10.89 14.92 -9.10
C GLY A 100 -11.33 13.49 -8.80
N ALA A 101 -10.57 12.74 -8.00
CA ALA A 101 -10.88 11.37 -7.62
C ALA A 101 -11.83 11.32 -6.41
N ASP A 102 -12.55 10.21 -6.29
CA ASP A 102 -13.42 9.93 -5.15
C ASP A 102 -12.59 9.53 -3.92
N SER A 103 -11.52 8.76 -4.14
CA SER A 103 -10.58 8.28 -3.12
C SER A 103 -9.11 8.39 -3.58
N VAL A 104 -8.19 8.49 -2.62
CA VAL A 104 -6.74 8.66 -2.83
C VAL A 104 -5.95 7.56 -2.13
N VAL A 105 -5.21 6.77 -2.91
CA VAL A 105 -4.23 5.81 -2.41
C VAL A 105 -2.82 6.32 -2.74
N ALA A 106 -2.08 6.75 -1.72
CA ALA A 106 -0.78 7.40 -1.89
C ALA A 106 0.40 6.49 -1.50
N ALA A 107 1.43 6.47 -2.35
CA ALA A 107 2.61 5.64 -2.15
C ALA A 107 3.74 6.39 -1.40
N SER A 108 4.16 5.87 -0.25
CA SER A 108 5.31 6.36 0.52
C SER A 108 5.27 7.89 0.72
N ASP A 109 6.35 8.61 0.38
CA ASP A 109 6.46 10.08 0.50
C ASP A 109 5.34 10.86 -0.24
N ALA A 110 4.62 10.26 -1.20
CA ALA A 110 3.50 10.91 -1.87
C ALA A 110 2.38 11.29 -0.88
N ALA A 111 2.18 10.50 0.18
CA ALA A 111 1.17 10.78 1.20
C ALA A 111 1.45 12.12 1.91
N ALA A 112 2.72 12.41 2.21
CA ALA A 112 3.11 13.68 2.81
C ALA A 112 2.88 14.85 1.83
N ALA A 113 3.28 14.70 0.57
CA ALA A 113 3.11 15.74 -0.45
C ALA A 113 1.62 16.08 -0.70
N VAL A 114 0.75 15.07 -0.74
CA VAL A 114 -0.71 15.26 -0.88
C VAL A 114 -1.28 16.02 0.32
N ARG A 115 -0.89 15.66 1.56
CA ARG A 115 -1.33 16.36 2.77
C ARG A 115 -0.81 17.80 2.84
N GLU A 116 0.43 18.05 2.43
CA GLU A 116 1.01 19.40 2.36
C GLU A 116 0.25 20.31 1.38
N ALA A 117 -0.32 19.73 0.32
CA ALA A 117 -1.22 20.42 -0.61
C ALA A 117 -2.64 20.64 -0.08
N GLY A 118 -2.96 20.18 1.14
CA GLY A 118 -4.27 20.29 1.77
C GLY A 118 -5.31 19.30 1.25
N LEU A 119 -4.87 18.17 0.70
CA LEU A 119 -5.73 17.10 0.19
C LEU A 119 -5.77 15.90 1.13
N GLY A 120 -6.86 15.13 1.06
CA GLY A 120 -7.04 13.90 1.84
C GLY A 120 -6.24 12.72 1.27
N VAL A 121 -5.93 11.77 2.14
CA VAL A 121 -5.39 10.45 1.80
C VAL A 121 -6.32 9.43 2.45
N ASP A 122 -6.86 8.51 1.66
CA ASP A 122 -7.80 7.48 2.13
C ASP A 122 -7.07 6.17 2.46
N CYS A 123 -5.93 5.92 1.80
CA CYS A 123 -5.01 4.88 2.19
C CYS A 123 -3.57 5.24 1.79
N MET A 124 -2.60 4.90 2.64
CA MET A 124 -1.18 4.95 2.28
C MET A 124 -0.63 3.55 2.03
N VAL A 125 0.21 3.36 1.01
CA VAL A 125 0.99 2.14 0.79
C VAL A 125 2.47 2.45 0.97
N THR A 126 3.18 1.69 1.79
CA THR A 126 4.59 1.98 2.11
C THR A 126 5.38 0.76 2.56
N ASP A 127 6.67 0.72 2.20
CA ASP A 127 7.66 -0.19 2.79
C ASP A 127 8.39 0.38 4.02
N LEU A 128 7.94 1.54 4.50
CA LEU A 128 8.48 2.31 5.63
C LEU A 128 9.85 2.95 5.39
N ASP A 129 10.24 3.21 4.14
CA ASP A 129 11.45 3.94 3.76
C ASP A 129 11.31 5.47 3.69
N GLU A 130 10.08 5.99 3.86
CA GLU A 130 9.77 7.40 3.69
C GLU A 130 10.47 8.27 4.76
N ARG A 131 10.73 9.53 4.41
CA ARG A 131 11.53 10.42 5.28
C ARG A 131 10.74 11.00 6.44
N SER A 132 9.42 11.08 6.29
CA SER A 132 8.50 11.69 7.24
C SER A 132 7.95 10.66 8.23
N ASP A 133 7.18 11.13 9.22
CA ASP A 133 6.46 10.27 10.17
C ASP A 133 5.00 10.04 9.73
N VAL A 134 4.70 10.27 8.44
CA VAL A 134 3.33 10.34 7.92
C VAL A 134 2.54 9.05 8.13
N ALA A 135 3.17 7.87 8.00
CA ALA A 135 2.51 6.59 8.30
C ALA A 135 1.99 6.52 9.76
N ARG A 136 2.76 7.05 10.72
CA ARG A 136 2.33 7.08 12.12
C ARG A 136 1.19 8.08 12.32
N GLU A 137 1.30 9.25 11.72
CA GLU A 137 0.26 10.29 11.80
C GLU A 137 -1.06 9.77 11.24
N LEU A 138 -1.03 9.16 10.04
CA LEU A 138 -2.21 8.58 9.40
C LEU A 138 -2.85 7.50 10.25
N THR A 139 -2.09 6.51 10.73
CA THR A 139 -2.66 5.44 11.58
C THR A 139 -3.28 5.97 12.87
N VAL A 140 -2.67 6.97 13.52
CA VAL A 140 -3.23 7.61 14.73
C VAL A 140 -4.49 8.42 14.42
N GLU A 141 -4.56 9.02 13.23
CA GLU A 141 -5.74 9.78 12.75
C GLU A 141 -6.87 8.86 12.25
N GLY A 142 -6.63 7.55 12.16
CA GLY A 142 -7.60 6.57 11.68
C GLY A 142 -7.64 6.44 10.16
N THR A 143 -6.56 6.79 9.47
CA THR A 143 -6.39 6.52 8.03
C THR A 143 -5.63 5.20 7.86
N PRO A 144 -6.15 4.25 7.07
CA PRO A 144 -5.47 3.01 6.76
C PRO A 144 -4.07 3.16 6.15
N VAL A 145 -3.11 2.36 6.63
CA VAL A 145 -1.77 2.27 6.07
C VAL A 145 -1.44 0.81 5.73
N ALA A 146 -1.30 0.51 4.45
CA ALA A 146 -0.79 -0.75 3.96
C ALA A 146 0.74 -0.80 4.10
N VAL A 147 1.21 -1.54 5.11
CA VAL A 147 2.64 -1.68 5.42
C VAL A 147 3.19 -2.91 4.72
N HIS A 148 4.22 -2.74 3.90
CA HIS A 148 4.79 -3.82 3.10
C HIS A 148 6.06 -4.41 3.71
N ALA A 149 6.15 -5.73 3.77
CA ALA A 149 7.34 -6.45 4.21
C ALA A 149 8.12 -7.07 3.04
N HIS A 150 9.42 -6.77 2.96
CA HIS A 150 10.36 -7.35 1.99
C HIS A 150 11.80 -7.47 2.54
N GLY A 151 12.69 -8.14 1.82
CA GLY A 151 13.91 -8.72 2.38
C GLY A 151 14.90 -7.76 3.07
N ASP A 152 14.93 -6.50 2.68
CA ASP A 152 15.83 -5.46 3.18
C ASP A 152 15.21 -4.49 4.19
N ASN A 153 13.89 -4.44 4.36
CA ASN A 153 13.25 -3.45 5.26
C ASN A 153 13.02 -3.92 6.70
N ARG A 154 13.50 -5.11 7.08
CA ARG A 154 13.38 -5.62 8.47
C ARG A 154 13.84 -4.64 9.56
N PRO A 155 14.91 -3.82 9.40
CA PRO A 155 15.24 -2.78 10.36
C PRO A 155 14.14 -1.72 10.51
N ALA A 156 13.57 -1.24 9.40
CA ALA A 156 12.47 -0.28 9.40
C ALA A 156 11.21 -0.87 10.06
N LEU A 157 10.86 -2.13 9.74
CA LEU A 157 9.75 -2.85 10.38
C LEU A 157 9.88 -2.84 11.91
N ARG A 158 11.05 -3.26 12.44
CA ARG A 158 11.29 -3.30 13.91
C ARG A 158 11.22 -1.93 14.56
N GLU A 159 11.65 -0.89 13.85
CA GLU A 159 11.68 0.45 14.41
C GLU A 159 10.30 1.12 14.39
N ARG A 160 9.59 1.01 13.27
CA ARG A 160 8.46 1.88 12.95
C ARG A 160 7.11 1.24 13.23
N VAL A 161 6.93 -0.06 12.93
CA VAL A 161 5.64 -0.76 13.18
C VAL A 161 5.19 -0.66 14.64
N PRO A 162 6.05 -0.82 15.66
CA PRO A 162 5.63 -0.70 17.06
C PRO A 162 5.14 0.70 17.49
N ARG A 163 5.28 1.71 16.62
CA ARG A 163 4.82 3.09 16.87
C ARG A 163 3.50 3.40 16.16
N LEU A 164 3.03 2.53 15.27
CA LEU A 164 1.77 2.69 14.54
C LEU A 164 0.59 2.24 15.40
N ALA A 165 -0.59 2.81 15.15
CA ALA A 165 -1.84 2.22 15.63
C ALA A 165 -2.16 1.00 14.76
N VAL A 166 -1.89 -0.20 15.29
CA VAL A 166 -1.88 -1.45 14.52
C VAL A 166 -3.26 -1.77 13.93
N GLU A 167 -4.33 -1.36 14.58
CA GLU A 167 -5.72 -1.49 14.13
C GLU A 167 -6.02 -0.73 12.83
N TRP A 168 -5.13 0.17 12.41
CA TRP A 168 -5.17 0.90 11.14
C TRP A 168 -4.08 0.46 10.15
N VAL A 169 -3.36 -0.63 10.46
CA VAL A 169 -2.34 -1.21 9.59
C VAL A 169 -2.93 -2.38 8.80
N LEU A 170 -2.82 -2.34 7.47
CA LEU A 170 -2.99 -3.49 6.59
C LEU A 170 -1.61 -4.10 6.30
N PRO A 171 -1.23 -5.23 6.92
CA PRO A 171 0.09 -5.80 6.68
C PRO A 171 0.13 -6.54 5.34
N THR A 172 1.10 -6.24 4.49
CA THR A 172 1.23 -6.81 3.15
C THR A 172 2.62 -7.40 2.88
N THR A 173 2.71 -8.32 1.92
CA THR A 173 3.96 -8.92 1.45
C THR A 173 3.86 -9.31 -0.02
N GLN A 174 5.00 -9.48 -0.68
CA GLN A 174 5.09 -10.02 -2.04
C GLN A 174 5.34 -11.55 -2.06
N ALA A 175 5.69 -12.12 -0.90
CA ALA A 175 5.85 -13.55 -0.72
C ALA A 175 4.49 -14.24 -0.48
N ALA A 176 4.48 -15.56 -0.27
CA ALA A 176 3.25 -16.26 0.08
C ALA A 176 2.65 -15.66 1.37
N PRO A 177 1.34 -15.33 1.42
CA PRO A 177 0.73 -14.74 2.59
C PRO A 177 0.78 -15.68 3.81
N ALA A 178 0.84 -15.09 5.01
CA ALA A 178 0.88 -15.85 6.27
C ALA A 178 0.26 -15.04 7.41
N GLY A 179 -0.53 -15.70 8.27
CA GLY A 179 -1.23 -15.02 9.37
C GLY A 179 -2.13 -13.89 8.85
N PRO A 180 -2.08 -12.68 9.42
CA PRO A 180 -2.82 -11.52 8.92
C PRO A 180 -2.17 -10.86 7.70
N VAL A 181 -0.94 -11.23 7.33
CA VAL A 181 -0.22 -10.60 6.22
C VAL A 181 -0.76 -11.11 4.90
N VAL A 182 -1.20 -10.19 4.04
CA VAL A 182 -1.81 -10.49 2.74
C VAL A 182 -0.87 -10.19 1.57
N ASP A 183 -1.19 -10.74 0.41
CA ASP A 183 -0.58 -10.35 -0.86
C ASP A 183 -1.69 -9.89 -1.80
N THR A 184 -1.60 -8.64 -2.26
CA THR A 184 -2.49 -8.06 -3.28
C THR A 184 -1.83 -7.99 -4.65
N GLY A 185 -0.54 -8.29 -4.75
CA GLY A 185 0.30 -8.09 -5.92
C GLY A 185 1.09 -6.78 -5.88
N GLY A 186 1.88 -6.57 -6.93
CA GLY A 186 2.73 -5.39 -7.12
C GLY A 186 4.16 -5.56 -6.59
N PHE A 187 5.02 -4.61 -6.90
CA PHE A 187 6.45 -4.62 -6.60
C PHE A 187 6.96 -3.33 -5.97
N THR A 188 6.57 -2.18 -6.51
CA THR A 188 6.86 -0.87 -5.92
C THR A 188 5.61 -0.34 -5.23
N ASP A 189 5.76 0.54 -4.24
CA ASP A 189 4.61 1.08 -3.49
C ASP A 189 3.52 1.67 -4.39
N GLY A 190 3.91 2.33 -5.50
CA GLY A 190 2.97 2.87 -6.48
C GLY A 190 2.13 1.80 -7.17
N ASP A 191 2.75 0.76 -7.72
CA ASP A 191 1.98 -0.28 -8.40
C ASP A 191 1.26 -1.21 -7.40
N ARG A 192 1.80 -1.43 -6.18
CA ARG A 192 1.08 -2.05 -5.07
C ARG A 192 -0.20 -1.30 -4.71
N ALA A 193 -0.15 0.03 -4.68
CA ALA A 193 -1.35 0.86 -4.48
C ALA A 193 -2.40 0.63 -5.56
N ALA A 194 -2.01 0.50 -6.83
CA ALA A 194 -2.93 0.18 -7.91
C ALA A 194 -3.57 -1.21 -7.76
N PHE A 195 -2.78 -2.22 -7.40
CA PHE A 195 -3.28 -3.58 -7.16
C PHE A 195 -4.19 -3.66 -5.92
N LEU A 196 -3.87 -2.93 -4.86
CA LEU A 196 -4.71 -2.84 -3.67
C LEU A 196 -6.06 -2.20 -4.01
N ALA A 197 -6.05 -1.07 -4.73
CA ALA A 197 -7.28 -0.40 -5.16
C ALA A 197 -8.15 -1.30 -6.05
N ASP A 198 -7.54 -2.04 -7.00
CA ASP A 198 -8.23 -3.05 -7.81
C ASP A 198 -8.88 -4.14 -6.96
N HIS A 199 -8.16 -4.66 -5.96
CA HIS A 199 -8.68 -5.69 -5.06
C HIS A 199 -9.88 -5.19 -4.25
N CYS A 200 -9.89 -3.91 -3.88
CA CYS A 200 -10.93 -3.26 -3.10
C CYS A 200 -12.10 -2.71 -3.94
N GLY A 201 -12.19 -3.04 -5.23
CA GLY A 201 -13.38 -2.76 -6.04
C GLY A 201 -13.36 -1.46 -6.86
N ALA A 202 -12.21 -0.77 -6.93
CA ALA A 202 -12.09 0.47 -7.70
C ALA A 202 -12.59 0.31 -9.14
N ALA A 203 -13.56 1.14 -9.54
CA ALA A 203 -14.12 1.11 -10.88
C ALA A 203 -13.18 1.72 -11.92
N GLN A 204 -12.43 2.76 -11.53
CA GLN A 204 -11.46 3.44 -12.39
C GLN A 204 -10.19 3.78 -11.60
N LEU A 205 -9.04 3.68 -12.27
CA LEU A 205 -7.76 4.12 -11.70
C LEU A 205 -7.22 5.33 -12.48
N VAL A 206 -6.97 6.42 -11.78
CA VAL A 206 -6.26 7.59 -12.30
C VAL A 206 -4.92 7.73 -11.59
N PHE A 207 -3.93 8.32 -12.26
CA PHE A 207 -2.54 8.28 -11.79
C PHE A 207 -1.99 9.70 -11.74
N ALA A 208 -1.29 10.02 -10.64
CA ALA A 208 -0.62 11.31 -10.45
C ALA A 208 0.78 11.09 -9.84
N GLY A 209 1.80 11.82 -10.30
CA GLY A 209 3.17 11.71 -9.81
C GLY A 209 3.90 10.45 -10.30
N TRP A 210 3.74 10.09 -11.58
CA TRP A 210 4.34 8.89 -12.17
C TRP A 210 5.32 9.23 -13.30
N ASP A 211 6.60 9.31 -12.94
CA ASP A 211 7.70 9.65 -13.85
C ASP A 211 8.59 8.43 -14.15
N PHE A 212 8.18 7.57 -15.11
CA PHE A 212 8.93 6.34 -15.43
C PHE A 212 10.34 6.56 -15.98
N ASP A 213 10.54 7.69 -16.69
CA ASP A 213 11.80 8.02 -17.36
C ASP A 213 12.60 9.11 -16.60
N ASP A 214 12.33 9.29 -15.30
CA ASP A 214 13.04 10.26 -14.48
C ASP A 214 14.57 10.03 -14.58
N PRO A 215 15.33 10.98 -15.15
CA PRO A 215 16.77 10.81 -15.34
C PRO A 215 17.57 10.93 -14.03
N ASP A 216 16.96 11.45 -12.96
CA ASP A 216 17.62 11.71 -11.68
C ASP A 216 17.59 10.49 -10.75
N VAL A 217 16.85 9.44 -11.10
CA VAL A 217 16.83 8.21 -10.30
C VAL A 217 18.02 7.30 -10.59
N GLY A 218 18.52 6.64 -9.54
CA GLY A 218 19.63 5.69 -9.67
C GLY A 218 19.25 4.43 -10.47
N PRO A 219 20.23 3.67 -10.98
CA PRO A 219 19.99 2.51 -11.84
C PRO A 219 19.03 1.46 -11.27
N MET A 220 19.07 1.24 -9.95
CA MET A 220 18.16 0.30 -9.27
C MET A 220 16.71 0.77 -9.35
N LYS A 221 16.45 2.07 -9.08
CA LYS A 221 15.09 2.62 -9.14
C LYS A 221 14.57 2.64 -10.57
N ALA A 222 15.41 2.99 -11.56
CA ALA A 222 15.03 2.90 -12.97
C ALA A 222 14.57 1.47 -13.37
N ARG A 223 15.26 0.43 -12.90
CA ARG A 223 14.84 -0.96 -13.11
C ARG A 223 13.51 -1.29 -12.40
N LYS A 224 13.32 -0.80 -11.18
CA LYS A 224 12.03 -0.92 -10.48
C LYS A 224 10.89 -0.25 -11.26
N LEU A 225 11.12 0.91 -11.86
CA LEU A 225 10.13 1.63 -12.67
C LEU A 225 9.74 0.87 -13.94
N VAL A 226 10.69 0.19 -14.60
CA VAL A 226 10.38 -0.73 -15.72
C VAL A 226 9.44 -1.84 -15.28
N TRP A 227 9.63 -2.40 -14.07
CA TRP A 227 8.71 -3.39 -13.52
C TRP A 227 7.36 -2.79 -13.15
N ALA A 228 7.31 -1.61 -12.55
CA ALA A 228 6.06 -0.91 -12.26
C ALA A 228 5.24 -0.69 -13.54
N GLU A 229 5.89 -0.29 -14.64
CA GLU A 229 5.27 -0.13 -15.96
C GLU A 229 4.70 -1.46 -16.50
N ARG A 230 5.46 -2.57 -16.41
CA ARG A 230 4.99 -3.91 -16.79
C ARG A 230 3.80 -4.37 -15.95
N LEU A 231 3.81 -4.08 -14.65
CA LEU A 231 2.77 -4.48 -13.71
C LEU A 231 1.48 -3.70 -13.92
N LEU A 232 1.56 -2.40 -14.20
CA LEU A 232 0.39 -1.62 -14.61
C LEU A 232 -0.17 -2.11 -15.95
N ARG A 233 0.69 -2.51 -16.89
CA ARG A 233 0.25 -3.10 -18.16
C ARG A 233 -0.48 -4.42 -17.95
N TRP A 234 -0.01 -5.25 -17.03
CA TRP A 234 -0.71 -6.46 -16.65
C TRP A 234 -2.08 -6.16 -16.03
N LEU A 235 -2.14 -5.17 -15.14
CA LEU A 235 -3.38 -4.75 -14.51
C LEU A 235 -4.40 -4.20 -15.52
N GLU A 236 -3.97 -3.42 -16.54
CA GLU A 236 -4.82 -3.01 -17.67
C GLU A 236 -5.48 -4.22 -18.35
N ILE A 237 -4.70 -5.26 -18.66
CA ILE A 237 -5.18 -6.47 -19.35
C ILE A 237 -6.21 -7.20 -18.48
N ARG A 238 -5.93 -7.34 -17.18
CA ARG A 238 -6.82 -8.00 -16.22
C ARG A 238 -8.15 -7.27 -16.05
N ARG A 239 -8.11 -5.93 -16.07
CA ARG A 239 -9.30 -5.07 -15.92
C ARG A 239 -10.05 -4.85 -17.24
N GLY A 240 -9.43 -5.14 -18.38
CA GLY A 240 -9.95 -4.73 -19.69
C GLY A 240 -10.02 -3.19 -19.84
N GLU A 241 -9.14 -2.48 -19.13
CA GLU A 241 -9.09 -1.02 -19.04
C GLU A 241 -7.81 -0.48 -19.71
N ARG A 242 -7.80 0.82 -20.03
CA ARG A 242 -6.59 1.53 -20.45
C ARG A 242 -6.27 2.68 -19.50
N PHE A 243 -5.09 2.65 -18.92
CA PHE A 243 -4.57 3.68 -18.04
C PHE A 243 -3.85 4.77 -18.83
N ALA A 244 -4.22 6.03 -18.60
CA ALA A 244 -3.60 7.18 -19.27
C ALA A 244 -2.08 7.26 -19.01
N VAL A 245 -1.64 6.80 -17.83
CA VAL A 245 -0.20 6.76 -17.45
C VAL A 245 0.66 5.91 -18.38
N LEU A 246 0.06 4.99 -19.15
CA LEU A 246 0.74 4.14 -20.13
C LEU A 246 0.55 4.62 -21.59
N ASP A 247 -0.03 5.80 -21.81
CA ASP A 247 -0.18 6.36 -23.14
C ASP A 247 1.17 6.63 -23.81
N GLY A 248 1.31 6.16 -25.05
CA GLY A 248 2.57 6.22 -25.80
C GLY A 248 3.63 5.18 -25.38
N ARG A 249 3.40 4.37 -24.34
CA ARG A 249 4.42 3.44 -23.82
C ARG A 249 4.18 1.97 -24.14
N ARG A 250 2.90 1.55 -24.27
CA ARG A 250 2.48 0.13 -24.38
C ARG A 250 3.25 -0.72 -25.40
N GLU A 251 3.62 -0.16 -26.56
CA GLU A 251 4.36 -0.89 -27.60
C GLU A 251 5.79 -1.28 -27.17
N GLY A 252 6.37 -0.59 -26.19
CA GLY A 252 7.69 -0.85 -25.64
C GLY A 252 7.71 -1.76 -24.42
N ILE A 253 6.55 -2.12 -23.87
CA ILE A 253 6.46 -2.93 -22.66
C ILE A 253 6.70 -4.39 -23.00
N ASP A 254 7.73 -4.97 -22.39
CA ASP A 254 8.00 -6.40 -22.47
C ASP A 254 7.03 -7.18 -21.57
N GLU A 255 6.04 -7.82 -22.18
CA GLU A 255 5.02 -8.62 -21.53
C GLU A 255 5.45 -10.10 -21.32
N SER A 256 6.66 -10.49 -21.71
CA SER A 256 7.09 -11.91 -21.69
C SER A 256 7.14 -12.55 -20.30
N ALA A 257 7.25 -11.73 -19.25
CA ALA A 257 7.21 -12.16 -17.86
C ALA A 257 5.79 -12.17 -17.26
N LEU A 258 4.77 -11.73 -18.00
CA LEU A 258 3.39 -11.61 -17.53
C LEU A 258 2.57 -12.84 -17.94
N PRO A 259 1.65 -13.33 -17.08
CA PRO A 259 0.75 -14.42 -17.41
C PRO A 259 -0.46 -13.88 -18.20
N VAL A 260 -0.21 -13.53 -19.47
CA VAL A 260 -1.18 -12.95 -20.41
C VAL A 260 -1.56 -13.93 -21.53
#